data_AF-A0A0F9JXL4-F1
#
_entry.id   AF-A0A0F9JXL4-F1
#
_cell.length_a   1.000
_cell.length_b   1.000
_cell.length_c   1.000
_cell.angle_alpha   90.00
_cell.angle_beta   90.00
_cell.angle_gamma   90.00
#
_symmetry.space_group_name_H-M   'P 1'
#
loop_
_entity.id
_entity.type
_entity.pdbx_description
1 polymer ?
#
loop_
_entity_poly.entity_id
_entity_poly.type
_entity_poly.pdbx_seq_one_letter_code
_entity_poly.pdbx_strand_id
1 'polypeptide(L)' 'MVTMEVKKGREGPVLGFHPWVFSRAFKEIPEGPAGEPVRLVDHEGGFLASGYFNSYSQIAVRIWGYA' A
#
# COMPACT_ATOMS: atom_id res chain seq x y z
N MET A 1 -1.28 -9.26 -9.45
CA MET A 1 -0.67 -8.08 -8.81
C MET A 1 -1.73 -7.00 -8.79
N VAL A 2 -2.24 -6.68 -7.60
CA VAL A 2 -3.35 -5.72 -7.43
C VAL A 2 -2.77 -4.32 -7.24
N THR A 3 -3.39 -3.30 -7.83
CA THR A 3 -2.98 -1.91 -7.61
C THR A 3 -3.80 -1.32 -6.46
N MET A 4 -3.12 -0.72 -5.48
CA MET A 4 -3.76 -0.04 -4.37
C MET A 4 -3.33 1.44 -4.33
N GLU A 5 -4.32 2.31 -4.27
CA GLU A 5 -4.12 3.76 -4.22
C GLU A 5 -4.01 4.26 -2.78
N VAL A 6 -2.89 4.93 -2.47
CA VAL A 6 -2.69 5.64 -1.22
C VAL A 6 -3.41 6.98 -1.29
N LYS A 7 -4.23 7.28 -0.27
CA LYS A 7 -4.90 8.58 -0.13
C LYS A 7 -3.88 9.72 -0.18
N LYS A 8 -4.24 10.78 -0.91
CA LYS A 8 -3.50 12.05 -0.91
C LYS A 8 -3.14 12.52 0.50
N GLY A 9 -1.87 12.86 0.73
CA GLY A 9 -1.32 13.26 2.02
C GLY A 9 -1.00 12.11 2.97
N ARG A 10 -1.10 10.84 2.54
CA ARG A 10 -0.76 9.64 3.34
C ARG A 10 0.38 8.82 2.74
N GLU A 11 0.93 9.28 1.62
CA GLU A 11 2.11 8.75 0.93
C GLU A 11 3.42 9.09 1.63
N GLY A 12 3.45 10.11 2.51
CA GLY A 12 4.65 10.56 3.21
C GLY A 12 5.49 9.45 3.87
N PRO A 13 4.90 8.51 4.64
CA PRO A 13 5.63 7.36 5.18
C PRO A 13 6.24 6.45 4.10
N VAL A 14 5.53 6.20 3.00
CA VAL A 14 6.02 5.37 1.89
C VAL A 14 7.19 6.05 1.19
N LEU A 15 7.08 7.36 0.93
CA LEU A 15 8.15 8.19 0.37
C LEU A 15 9.36 8.30 1.32
N GLY A 16 9.12 8.21 2.62
CA GLY A 16 10.15 8.15 3.67
C GLY A 16 10.73 6.75 3.89
N PHE A 17 10.52 5.81 2.96
CA PHE A 17 11.00 4.42 3.04
C PHE A 17 10.51 3.65 4.28
N HIS A 18 9.34 3.99 4.81
CA HIS A 18 8.72 3.26 5.90
C HIS A 18 8.11 1.94 5.37
N PRO A 19 8.47 0.77 5.93
CA PRO A 19 8.10 -0.53 5.35
C PRO A 19 6.63 -0.91 5.53
N TRP A 20 5.88 -0.17 6.35
CA TRP A 20 4.49 -0.49 6.68
C TRP A 20 3.53 0.58 6.19
N VAL A 21 2.48 0.12 5.50
CA VAL A 21 1.35 0.95 5.09
C VAL A 21 0.11 0.49 5.84
N PHE A 22 -0.46 1.41 6.61
CA PHE A 22 -1.62 1.11 7.45
C PHE A 22 -2.91 1.10 6.63
N SER A 23 -3.91 0.31 7.05
CA SER A 23 -5.20 0.21 6.37
C SER A 23 -5.89 1.56 6.18
N ARG A 24 -5.72 2.49 7.13
CA ARG A 24 -6.26 3.86 7.06
C ARG A 24 -5.63 4.73 5.97
N ALA A 25 -4.49 4.34 5.41
CA ALA A 25 -3.86 5.05 4.29
C ALA A 25 -4.62 4.81 2.97
N PHE A 26 -5.42 3.76 2.88
CA PHE A 26 -6.25 3.45 1.72
C PHE A 26 -7.68 3.97 1.90
N LYS A 27 -8.36 4.27 0.79
CA LYS A 27 -9.78 4.67 0.79
C LYS A 27 -10.69 3.48 1.01
N GLU A 28 -10.40 2.40 0.31
CA GLU A 28 -11.08 1.13 0.42
C GLU A 28 -10.02 0.03 0.55
N ILE A 29 -10.33 -0.98 1.36
CA ILE A 29 -9.49 -2.15 1.52
C ILE A 29 -10.23 -3.27 0.78
N PRO A 30 -9.72 -3.75 -0.36
CA PRO A 30 -10.35 -4.87 -1.06
C PRO A 30 -10.30 -6.11 -0.19
N GLU A 31 -11.32 -6.96 -0.29
CA GLU A 31 -11.20 -8.33 0.20
C GLU A 31 -10.21 -9.09 -0.69
N GLY A 32 -9.37 -9.90 -0.07
CA GLY A 32 -8.34 -10.65 -0.78
C GLY A 32 -7.53 -11.54 0.14
N PRO A 33 -6.85 -12.54 -0.43
CA PRO A 33 -6.00 -13.45 0.33
C PRO A 33 -4.82 -12.70 0.94
N ALA A 34 -4.42 -13.10 2.15
CA ALA A 34 -3.21 -12.59 2.77
C ALA A 34 -1.99 -13.05 1.97
N GLY A 35 -1.03 -12.14 1.76
CA GLY A 35 0.17 -12.40 0.98
C GLY A 35 0.02 -12.12 -0.51
N GLU A 36 -1.06 -11.47 -0.95
CA GLU A 36 -1.21 -11.03 -2.33
C GLU A 36 -0.17 -9.94 -2.67
N PRO A 37 0.61 -10.07 -3.76
CA PRO A 37 1.46 -9.01 -4.28
C PRO A 37 0.67 -7.80 -4.74
N VAL A 38 1.04 -6.62 -4.24
CA VAL A 38 0.40 -5.35 -4.60
C VAL A 38 1.39 -4.30 -5.07
N ARG A 39 0.89 -3.44 -5.96
CA ARG A 39 1.54 -2.22 -6.42
C ARG A 39 0.87 -1.03 -5.73
N LEU A 40 1.65 -0.22 -5.02
CA LEU A 40 1.19 1.01 -4.40
C LEU A 40 1.36 2.17 -5.37
N VAL A 41 0.30 2.96 -5.52
CA VAL A 41 0.31 4.19 -6.31
C VAL A 41 -0.20 5.37 -5.47
N ASP A 42 0.24 6.58 -5.81
CA ASP A 42 -0.34 7.81 -5.27
C ASP A 42 -1.69 8.13 -5.95
N HIS A 43 -2.32 9.21 -5.51
CA HIS A 43 -3.61 9.66 -6.04
C HIS A 43 -3.59 10.11 -7.52
N GLU A 44 -2.40 10.32 -8.11
CA GLU A 44 -2.21 10.68 -9.53
C GLU A 44 -1.83 9.43 -10.36
N GLY A 45 -1.75 8.25 -9.73
CA GLY A 45 -1.35 7.00 -10.36
C GLY A 45 0.17 6.80 -10.43
N GLY A 46 0.96 7.68 -9.80
CA GLY A 46 2.41 7.56 -9.71
C GLY A 46 2.81 6.34 -8.87
N PHE A 47 3.81 5.59 -9.33
CA PHE A 47 4.27 4.41 -8.60
C PHE A 47 5.04 4.81 -7.34
N LEU A 48 4.68 4.21 -6.20
CA LEU A 48 5.33 4.47 -4.91
C LEU A 48 6.19 3.29 -4.44
N ALA A 49 5.61 2.09 -4.42
CA ALA A 49 6.25 0.91 -3.85
C ALA A 49 5.52 -0.40 -4.23
N SER A 50 6.15 -1.54 -3.98
CA SER A 50 5.56 -2.88 -4.08
C SER A 50 5.63 -3.61 -2.74
N GLY A 51 4.63 -4.43 -2.45
CA GLY A 51 4.57 -5.15 -1.18
C GLY A 51 3.57 -6.30 -1.16
N TYR A 52 3.48 -6.94 0.01
CA TYR A 52 2.48 -7.97 0.31
C TYR A 52 1.30 -7.34 1.05
N PHE A 53 0.08 -7.60 0.58
CA PHE A 53 -1.16 -7.15 1.19
C PHE A 53 -1.73 -8.17 2.18
N ASN A 54 -2.38 -7.69 3.23
CA ASN A 54 -3.14 -8.48 4.19
C ASN A 54 -4.36 -7.69 4.68
N SER A 55 -5.54 -8.10 4.21
CA SER A 55 -6.85 -7.50 4.49
C SER A 55 -7.26 -7.54 5.96
N TYR A 56 -6.76 -8.52 6.74
CA TYR A 56 -7.10 -8.72 8.15
C TYR A 56 -6.20 -7.95 9.12
N SER A 57 -5.18 -7.24 8.63
CA SER A 57 -4.20 -6.54 9.46
C SER A 57 -4.36 -5.02 9.42
N GLN A 58 -4.07 -4.35 10.55
CA GLN A 58 -3.92 -2.89 10.55
C GLN A 58 -2.74 -2.43 9.68
N ILE A 59 -1.69 -3.26 9.56
CA ILE A 59 -0.62 -3.09 8.58
C ILE A 59 -1.09 -3.77 7.30
N ALA A 60 -1.86 -3.03 6.51
CA ALA A 60 -2.48 -3.54 5.30
C ALA A 60 -1.43 -3.98 4.26
N VAL A 61 -0.31 -3.25 4.13
CA VAL A 61 0.76 -3.62 3.19
C VAL A 61 2.12 -3.58 3.88
N ARG A 62 2.92 -4.62 3.63
CA ARG A 62 4.35 -4.69 3.97
C ARG A 62 5.17 -4.56 2.69
N ILE A 63 5.96 -3.50 2.61
CA ILE A 63 6.74 -3.14 1.42
C ILE A 63 8.01 -3.99 1.36
N TRP A 64 8.36 -4.44 0.16
CA TRP A 64 9.65 -5.08 -0.14
C TRP A 64 10.51 -4.29 -1.11
N GLY A 65 9.94 -3.29 -1.80
CA GLY A 65 10.64 -2.48 -2.79
C GLY A 65 9.95 -1.15 -3.01
N TYR A 66 10.74 -0.10 -3.19
CA TYR A 66 10.27 1.26 -3.42
C TYR A 66 10.54 1.66 -4.87
N ALA A 67 9.88 2.72 -5.33
CA ALA A 67 10.17 3.36 -6.62
C ALA A 67 11.58 3.98 -6.67
#